data_AF-A0A521NKD2-F1
#
_entry.id   AF-A0A521NKD2-F1
#
_cell.length_a   1.000
_cell.length_b   1.000
_cell.length_c   1.000
_cell.angle_alpha   90.00
_cell.angle_beta   90.00
_cell.angle_gamma   90.00
#
_symmetry.space_group_name_H-M   'P 1'
#
loop_
_entity.id
_entity.type
_entity.pdbx_description
1 polymer ?
#
loop_
_entity_poly.entity_id
_entity_poly.type
_entity_poly.pdbx_seq_one_letter_code
_entity_poly.pdbx_strand_id
1 'polypeptide(L)'
;MDEHTGSRREPQWTGDIAAAAPGWEPGFLRDDRERGRKAGPLLWGLAALSLAALEATTLFFGRSEAMSPAFRIGTALGALLWPFVVVLLCSLWDHRFSQRRGVKVFAWTCLVLAAVSFASIATTRGYWQRWLNKDNLTAEDFRRQAGRCAREADLACEEANWQDYVRLLPGDTLGLANLGMAQARRGKHQQAVENFERAEALGEGAYDLFAFHADSLSKLGRGEEAIAWSYKALAAQPALVDVRARLARLLVAAGRPYEALSLLQAYDSQAQARGSPLYFAGQRIAIETAIDQGGGAAAPERAGLRLPAYGGHFFAPVNLGDAKAMAFMVDTGATRLSLAEETLRQSKVAYRVVDPSVRMFTADGRRVVAKAIVIDAIRIGRFELKNVQAITCADCLPLLGQSVLSMFDMRSSKVQGLEFMTLVKRGG
;
A
#
# COMPACT_ATOMS: atom_id res chain seq x y z
N MET A 1 47.93 -98.59 -58.36
CA MET A 1 46.89 -98.09 -59.26
C MET A 1 45.60 -98.05 -58.47
N ASP A 2 44.90 -96.93 -58.62
CA ASP A 2 43.46 -96.75 -58.43
C ASP A 2 42.95 -96.37 -57.03
N GLU A 3 42.87 -95.05 -56.87
CA GLU A 3 41.69 -94.32 -56.41
C GLU A 3 40.36 -95.08 -56.57
N HIS A 4 39.58 -95.18 -55.49
CA HIS A 4 38.18 -94.72 -55.52
C HIS A 4 37.58 -94.65 -54.12
N THR A 5 37.02 -93.48 -53.87
CA THR A 5 36.16 -93.05 -52.76
C THR A 5 34.90 -93.91 -52.64
N GLY A 6 34.54 -94.35 -51.43
CA GLY A 6 33.26 -95.05 -51.22
C GLY A 6 33.00 -95.61 -49.83
N SER A 7 32.47 -94.77 -48.94
CA SER A 7 31.42 -95.02 -47.93
C SER A 7 31.50 -96.19 -46.90
N ARG A 8 31.05 -95.84 -45.67
CA ARG A 8 30.52 -96.68 -44.55
C ARG A 8 31.59 -97.31 -43.63
N ARG A 9 31.59 -97.14 -42.29
CA ARG A 9 30.53 -96.81 -41.31
C ARG A 9 31.11 -96.03 -40.12
N GLU A 10 30.33 -95.10 -39.57
CA GLU A 10 30.49 -94.57 -38.20
C GLU A 10 30.32 -95.68 -37.16
N PRO A 11 31.08 -95.68 -36.05
CA PRO A 11 30.58 -96.12 -34.77
C PRO A 11 29.90 -94.95 -34.05
N GLN A 12 28.60 -95.11 -33.84
CA GLN A 12 27.79 -94.38 -32.87
C GLN A 12 28.50 -94.31 -31.51
N TRP A 13 28.79 -93.10 -31.04
CA TRP A 13 28.78 -92.82 -29.60
C TRP A 13 27.37 -92.39 -29.23
N THR A 14 26.53 -93.41 -29.09
CA THR A 14 25.28 -93.36 -28.32
C THR A 14 25.65 -93.72 -26.88
N GLY A 15 25.28 -92.87 -25.91
CA GLY A 15 25.48 -93.14 -24.49
C GLY A 15 26.03 -91.95 -23.70
N ASP A 16 25.12 -91.07 -23.29
CA ASP A 16 25.09 -90.38 -22.00
C ASP A 16 26.37 -89.69 -21.47
N ILE A 17 26.60 -88.43 -21.87
CA ILE A 17 27.11 -87.45 -20.90
C ILE A 17 25.89 -86.95 -20.12
N ALA A 18 25.78 -87.50 -18.92
CA ALA A 18 24.75 -87.24 -17.93
C ALA A 18 24.36 -85.75 -17.85
N ALA A 19 23.05 -85.54 -17.74
CA ALA A 19 22.44 -84.27 -17.40
C ALA A 19 23.22 -83.54 -16.29
N ALA A 20 23.79 -82.37 -16.61
CA ALA A 20 24.04 -81.39 -15.58
C ALA A 20 22.68 -81.04 -14.97
N ALA A 21 22.47 -81.49 -13.73
CA ALA A 21 21.26 -81.24 -12.97
C ALA A 21 20.89 -79.74 -13.01
N PRO A 22 19.59 -79.38 -12.99
CA PRO A 22 19.19 -78.00 -12.86
C PRO A 22 19.71 -77.44 -11.54
N GLY A 23 20.77 -76.61 -11.59
CA GLY A 23 21.35 -75.97 -10.40
C GLY A 23 22.87 -75.81 -10.33
N TRP A 24 23.65 -76.24 -11.33
CA TRP A 24 25.12 -76.06 -11.29
C TRP A 24 25.56 -74.73 -11.95
N GLU A 25 26.08 -73.80 -11.14
CA GLU A 25 26.73 -72.56 -11.57
C GLU A 25 28.26 -72.62 -11.39
N PRO A 26 29.08 -72.13 -12.35
CA PRO A 26 30.53 -71.99 -12.19
C PRO A 26 30.92 -71.13 -10.98
N GLY A 27 32.00 -71.50 -10.27
CA GLY A 27 32.42 -70.87 -9.01
C GLY A 27 32.64 -69.34 -9.05
N PHE A 28 33.04 -68.77 -10.20
CA PHE A 28 33.20 -67.32 -10.35
C PHE A 28 31.85 -66.57 -10.37
N LEU A 29 30.78 -67.20 -10.87
CA LEU A 29 29.43 -66.64 -10.86
C LEU A 29 28.82 -66.65 -9.46
N ARG A 30 29.12 -67.68 -8.67
CA ARG A 30 28.71 -67.77 -7.26
C ARG A 30 29.38 -66.70 -6.40
N ASP A 31 30.67 -66.44 -6.64
CA ASP A 31 31.46 -65.47 -5.88
C ASP A 31 31.06 -64.01 -6.17
N ASP A 32 30.67 -63.70 -7.41
CA ASP A 32 30.04 -62.40 -7.77
C ASP A 32 28.64 -62.24 -7.17
N ARG A 33 27.87 -63.33 -7.06
CA ARG A 33 26.53 -63.35 -6.44
C ARG A 33 26.58 -63.10 -4.93
N GLU A 34 27.62 -63.61 -4.26
CA GLU A 34 27.83 -63.40 -2.82
C GLU A 34 28.40 -62.01 -2.51
N ARG A 35 29.27 -61.45 -3.36
CA ARG A 35 29.73 -60.05 -3.23
C ARG A 35 28.63 -59.03 -3.50
N GLY A 36 27.75 -59.29 -4.48
CA GLY A 36 26.57 -58.47 -4.77
C GLY A 36 25.53 -58.45 -3.64
N ARG A 37 25.43 -59.51 -2.83
CA ARG A 37 24.51 -59.57 -1.67
C ARG A 37 24.99 -58.78 -0.45
N LYS A 38 26.31 -58.59 -0.28
CA LYS A 38 26.87 -57.96 0.94
C LYS A 38 27.00 -56.43 0.85
N ALA A 39 26.99 -55.85 -0.35
CA ALA A 39 27.13 -54.40 -0.54
C ALA A 39 25.79 -53.63 -0.53
N GLY A 40 24.66 -54.31 -0.80
CA GLY A 40 23.34 -53.68 -0.87
C GLY A 40 22.87 -53.00 0.42
N PRO A 41 22.84 -53.68 1.58
CA PRO A 41 22.20 -53.15 2.79
C PRO A 41 22.87 -51.87 3.34
N LEU A 42 24.20 -51.77 3.21
CA LEU A 42 24.99 -50.63 3.67
C LEU A 42 24.77 -49.38 2.81
N LEU A 43 24.60 -49.54 1.50
CA LEU A 43 24.28 -48.45 0.57
C LEU A 43 22.83 -47.97 0.72
N TRP A 44 21.90 -48.88 0.97
CA TRP A 44 20.49 -48.53 1.26
C TRP A 44 20.33 -47.78 2.59
N GLY A 45 21.11 -48.15 3.62
CA GLY A 45 21.11 -47.42 4.91
C GLY A 45 21.63 -45.97 4.78
N LEU A 46 22.69 -45.76 4.00
CA LEU A 46 23.23 -44.41 3.75
C LEU A 46 22.33 -43.55 2.85
N ALA A 47 21.61 -44.16 1.91
CA ALA A 47 20.62 -43.47 1.07
C ALA A 47 19.36 -43.07 1.87
N ALA A 48 18.92 -43.89 2.82
CA ALA A 48 17.80 -43.55 3.70
C ALA A 48 18.14 -42.40 4.67
N LEU A 49 19.38 -42.38 5.20
CA LEU A 49 19.86 -41.30 6.06
C LEU A 49 19.99 -39.95 5.33
N SER A 50 20.44 -39.97 4.07
CA SER A 50 20.52 -38.75 3.25
C SER A 50 19.14 -38.24 2.81
N LEU A 51 18.19 -39.14 2.57
CA LEU A 51 16.78 -38.79 2.30
C LEU A 51 16.08 -38.19 3.53
N ALA A 52 16.27 -38.78 4.71
CA ALA A 52 15.73 -38.23 5.96
C ALA A 52 16.30 -36.85 6.31
N ALA A 53 17.60 -36.62 6.03
CA ALA A 53 18.24 -35.31 6.22
C ALA A 53 17.72 -34.24 5.23
N LEU A 54 17.36 -34.65 4.00
CA LEU A 54 16.78 -33.76 2.98
C LEU A 54 15.31 -33.43 3.28
N GLU A 55 14.53 -34.38 3.79
CA GLU A 55 13.16 -34.15 4.27
C GLU A 55 13.12 -33.26 5.52
N ALA A 56 14.03 -33.46 6.48
CA ALA A 56 14.11 -32.63 7.68
C ALA A 56 14.45 -31.17 7.34
N THR A 57 15.35 -30.94 6.39
CA THR A 57 15.72 -29.58 5.95
C THR A 57 14.56 -28.89 5.22
N THR A 58 13.87 -29.59 4.32
CA THR A 58 12.72 -29.00 3.60
C THR A 58 11.51 -28.70 4.49
N LEU A 59 11.24 -29.52 5.52
CA LEU A 59 10.20 -29.25 6.52
C LEU A 59 10.56 -28.09 7.45
N PHE A 60 11.83 -27.91 7.82
CA PHE A 60 12.27 -26.85 8.73
C PHE A 60 12.35 -25.47 8.04
N PHE A 61 12.73 -25.43 6.75
CA PHE A 61 12.75 -24.20 5.94
C PHE A 61 11.41 -23.85 5.27
N GLY A 62 10.44 -24.76 5.26
CA GLY A 62 9.08 -24.54 4.73
C GLY A 62 8.20 -23.56 5.54
N ARG A 63 8.77 -22.85 6.52
CA ARG A 63 8.07 -21.85 7.35
C ARG A 63 7.98 -20.44 6.74
N SER A 64 8.28 -20.25 5.45
CA SER A 64 7.99 -18.97 4.79
C SER A 64 6.50 -18.93 4.38
N GLU A 65 5.76 -18.02 5.01
CA GLU A 65 4.28 -17.96 5.01
C GLU A 65 3.64 -17.43 3.71
N ALA A 66 4.36 -17.41 2.58
CA ALA A 66 3.95 -16.67 1.38
C ALA A 66 3.51 -17.52 0.16
N MET A 67 3.09 -18.78 0.33
CA MET A 67 2.70 -19.63 -0.80
C MET A 67 1.27 -20.17 -0.69
N SER A 68 0.52 -20.13 -1.80
CA SER A 68 -0.84 -20.64 -1.88
C SER A 68 -0.88 -22.17 -1.65
N PRO A 69 -1.96 -22.72 -1.05
CA PRO A 69 -2.07 -24.16 -0.78
C PRO A 69 -1.90 -25.03 -2.03
N ALA A 70 -2.37 -24.55 -3.18
CA ALA A 70 -2.25 -25.23 -4.47
C ALA A 70 -0.79 -25.29 -4.96
N PHE A 71 0.00 -24.24 -4.75
CA PHE A 71 1.42 -24.24 -5.10
C PHE A 71 2.21 -25.20 -4.20
N ARG A 72 1.86 -25.27 -2.91
CA ARG A 72 2.44 -26.23 -1.95
C ARG A 72 2.13 -27.68 -2.30
N ILE A 73 0.89 -27.98 -2.66
CA ILE A 73 0.48 -29.33 -3.09
C ILE A 73 1.12 -29.68 -4.44
N GLY A 74 1.16 -28.73 -5.39
CA GLY A 74 1.76 -28.94 -6.72
C GLY A 74 3.26 -29.19 -6.67
N THR A 75 3.99 -28.44 -5.84
CA THR A 75 5.44 -28.64 -5.63
C THR A 75 5.76 -29.92 -4.86
N ALA A 76 4.93 -30.29 -3.88
CA ALA A 76 5.04 -31.56 -3.17
C ALA A 76 4.78 -32.76 -4.10
N LEU A 77 3.73 -32.71 -4.93
CA LEU A 77 3.44 -33.75 -5.92
C LEU A 77 4.52 -33.82 -7.00
N GLY A 78 5.03 -32.67 -7.46
CA GLY A 78 6.14 -32.61 -8.41
C GLY A 78 7.43 -33.25 -7.86
N ALA A 79 7.77 -32.97 -6.60
CA ALA A 79 8.91 -33.58 -5.92
C ALA A 79 8.73 -35.10 -5.67
N LEU A 80 7.49 -35.55 -5.42
CA LEU A 80 7.14 -36.97 -5.26
C LEU A 80 7.20 -37.75 -6.59
N LEU A 81 6.81 -37.13 -7.70
CA LEU A 81 6.70 -37.79 -9.01
C LEU A 81 7.98 -37.72 -9.84
N TRP A 82 8.83 -36.72 -9.63
CA TRP A 82 10.07 -36.53 -10.39
C TRP A 82 11.04 -37.73 -10.33
N PRO A 83 11.27 -38.39 -9.17
CA PRO A 83 12.10 -39.60 -9.10
C PRO A 83 11.52 -40.77 -9.89
N PHE A 84 10.20 -40.95 -9.84
CA PHE A 84 9.50 -42.01 -10.60
C PHE A 84 9.57 -41.76 -12.11
N VAL A 85 9.39 -40.52 -12.56
CA VAL A 85 9.48 -40.15 -13.97
C VAL A 85 10.90 -40.35 -14.51
N VAL A 86 11.93 -39.99 -13.74
CA VAL A 86 13.33 -40.21 -14.12
C VAL A 86 13.66 -41.71 -14.18
N VAL A 87 13.22 -42.51 -13.21
CA VAL A 87 13.42 -43.97 -13.21
C VAL A 87 12.67 -44.64 -14.37
N LEU A 88 11.43 -44.23 -14.65
CA LEU A 88 10.61 -44.75 -15.74
C LEU A 88 11.21 -44.40 -17.12
N LEU A 89 11.63 -43.15 -17.32
CA LEU A 89 12.30 -42.72 -18.56
C LEU A 89 13.65 -43.42 -18.75
N CYS A 90 14.41 -43.65 -17.68
CA CYS A 90 15.64 -44.43 -17.72
C CYS A 90 15.41 -45.94 -17.95
N SER A 91 14.30 -46.51 -17.47
CA SER A 91 13.97 -47.92 -17.70
C SER A 91 13.40 -48.19 -19.09
N LEU A 92 12.73 -47.21 -19.70
CA LEU A 92 12.14 -47.31 -21.03
C LEU A 92 13.17 -47.23 -22.17
N TRP A 93 14.36 -46.69 -21.91
CA TRP A 93 15.32 -46.38 -22.99
C TRP A 93 16.37 -47.48 -23.26
N ASP A 94 16.72 -48.37 -22.32
CA ASP A 94 17.72 -49.42 -22.62
C ASP A 94 17.68 -50.63 -21.67
N HIS A 95 17.41 -51.83 -22.22
CA HIS A 95 17.38 -53.10 -21.47
C HIS A 95 18.76 -53.64 -21.08
N ARG A 96 19.87 -52.97 -21.43
CA ARG A 96 21.23 -53.35 -21.04
C ARG A 96 21.97 -52.21 -20.34
N PHE A 97 21.48 -51.84 -19.16
CA PHE A 97 22.13 -50.85 -18.29
C PHE A 97 23.46 -51.40 -17.74
N SER A 98 24.54 -51.19 -18.49
CA SER A 98 25.92 -51.41 -18.03
C SER A 98 26.17 -50.54 -16.79
N GLN A 99 26.34 -51.20 -15.64
CA GLN A 99 26.32 -50.59 -14.29
C GLN A 99 27.25 -49.39 -14.09
N ARG A 100 28.29 -49.20 -14.93
CA ARG A 100 29.23 -48.08 -14.79
C ARG A 100 28.71 -46.74 -15.32
N ARG A 101 27.80 -46.72 -16.30
CA ARG A 101 27.23 -45.45 -16.83
C ARG A 101 26.06 -44.96 -15.98
N GLY A 102 25.23 -45.87 -15.48
CA GLY A 102 24.12 -45.55 -14.58
C GLY A 102 24.54 -44.92 -13.25
N VAL A 103 25.60 -45.47 -12.64
CA VAL A 103 26.17 -44.92 -11.39
C VAL A 103 26.75 -43.52 -11.61
N LYS A 104 27.35 -43.25 -12.77
CA LYS A 104 27.84 -41.91 -13.11
C LYS A 104 26.70 -40.91 -13.26
N VAL A 105 25.65 -41.26 -13.99
CA VAL A 105 24.48 -40.38 -14.16
C VAL A 105 23.81 -40.10 -12.80
N PHE A 106 23.62 -41.12 -11.97
CA PHE A 106 23.08 -40.97 -10.62
C PHE A 106 23.96 -40.07 -9.73
N ALA A 107 25.28 -40.29 -9.73
CA ALA A 107 26.23 -39.47 -8.98
C ALA A 107 26.22 -38.00 -9.45
N TRP A 108 26.18 -37.75 -10.76
CA TRP A 108 26.07 -36.40 -11.31
C TRP A 108 24.75 -35.72 -10.94
N THR A 109 23.64 -36.48 -10.94
CA THR A 109 22.32 -35.93 -10.57
C THR A 109 22.27 -35.56 -9.08
N CYS A 110 22.82 -36.42 -8.21
CA CYS A 110 22.94 -36.13 -6.77
C CYS A 110 23.85 -34.92 -6.51
N LEU A 111 24.96 -34.80 -7.26
CA LEU A 111 25.91 -33.70 -7.11
C LEU A 111 25.30 -32.36 -7.56
N VAL A 112 24.50 -32.36 -8.63
CA VAL A 112 23.73 -31.18 -9.07
C VAL A 112 22.67 -30.80 -8.03
N LEU A 113 21.91 -31.76 -7.50
CA LEU A 113 20.91 -31.50 -6.46
C LEU A 113 21.55 -30.97 -5.16
N ALA A 114 22.70 -31.52 -4.77
CA ALA A 114 23.48 -31.02 -3.64
C ALA A 114 23.99 -29.59 -3.89
N ALA A 115 24.48 -29.29 -5.10
CA ALA A 115 24.93 -27.95 -5.46
C ALA A 115 23.79 -26.92 -5.45
N VAL A 116 22.60 -27.27 -5.97
CA VAL A 116 21.42 -26.40 -5.96
C VAL A 116 20.87 -26.18 -4.55
N SER A 117 20.87 -27.23 -3.72
CA SER A 117 20.50 -27.13 -2.30
C SER A 117 21.49 -26.27 -1.54
N PHE A 118 22.80 -26.43 -1.79
CA PHE A 118 23.85 -25.63 -1.18
C PHE A 118 23.79 -24.17 -1.65
N ALA A 119 23.44 -23.89 -2.90
CA ALA A 119 23.19 -22.54 -3.41
C ALA A 119 21.95 -21.89 -2.75
N SER A 120 20.90 -22.67 -2.48
CA SER A 120 19.72 -22.23 -1.72
C SER A 120 20.05 -21.95 -0.24
N ILE A 121 20.94 -22.74 0.35
CA ILE A 121 21.48 -22.50 1.70
C ILE A 121 22.42 -21.28 1.72
N ALA A 122 23.23 -21.09 0.67
CA ALA A 122 24.14 -19.96 0.53
C ALA A 122 23.40 -18.63 0.31
N THR A 123 22.24 -18.65 -0.36
CA THR A 123 21.35 -17.48 -0.47
C THR A 123 20.60 -17.19 0.83
N THR A 124 20.33 -18.21 1.67
CA THR A 124 19.83 -18.04 3.05
C THR A 124 20.94 -17.83 4.09
N ARG A 125 22.20 -17.69 3.68
CA ARG A 125 23.34 -17.45 4.60
C ARG A 125 23.18 -16.16 5.40
N GLY A 126 22.54 -15.15 4.80
CA GLY A 126 22.12 -13.93 5.48
C GLY A 126 21.01 -14.14 6.53
N TYR A 127 20.17 -15.17 6.39
CA TYR A 127 19.14 -15.54 7.36
C TYR A 127 19.74 -16.25 8.59
N TRP A 128 20.64 -17.22 8.38
CA TRP A 128 21.28 -17.97 9.48
C TRP A 128 22.23 -17.13 10.32
N GLN A 129 23.05 -16.29 9.70
CA GLN A 129 23.89 -15.36 10.44
C GLN A 129 23.06 -14.36 11.25
N ARG A 130 21.90 -13.92 10.73
CA ARG A 130 21.00 -12.99 11.40
C ARG A 130 20.24 -13.62 12.56
N TRP A 131 19.90 -14.91 12.46
CA TRP A 131 19.29 -15.67 13.55
C TRP A 131 20.30 -16.00 14.66
N LEU A 132 21.52 -16.43 14.30
CA LEU A 132 22.57 -16.77 15.26
C LEU A 132 23.19 -15.54 15.96
N ASN A 133 23.20 -14.36 15.32
CA ASN A 133 23.71 -13.12 15.92
C ASN A 133 22.61 -12.18 16.45
N LYS A 134 21.34 -12.63 16.52
CA LYS A 134 20.24 -11.73 16.90
C LYS A 134 20.44 -11.10 18.29
N ASP A 135 21.10 -11.84 19.19
CA ASP A 135 21.41 -11.41 20.56
C ASP A 135 22.57 -10.39 20.65
N ASN A 136 23.31 -10.16 19.56
CA ASN A 136 24.43 -9.22 19.49
C ASN A 136 24.15 -7.98 18.62
N LEU A 137 22.96 -7.86 18.02
CA LEU A 137 22.60 -6.71 17.19
C LEU A 137 22.21 -5.52 18.07
N THR A 138 22.75 -4.36 17.74
CA THR A 138 22.39 -3.11 18.40
C THR A 138 21.06 -2.57 17.86
N ALA A 139 20.42 -1.65 18.59
CA ALA A 139 19.24 -0.94 18.08
C ALA A 139 19.55 -0.27 16.72
N GLU A 140 20.73 0.31 16.56
CA GLU A 140 21.12 0.92 15.29
C GLU A 140 21.20 -0.09 14.13
N ASP A 141 21.59 -1.34 14.40
CA ASP A 141 21.59 -2.39 13.39
C ASP A 141 20.16 -2.74 12.94
N PHE A 142 19.22 -2.83 13.88
CA PHE A 142 17.81 -3.03 13.56
C PHE A 142 17.23 -1.84 12.78
N ARG A 143 17.57 -0.60 13.15
CA ARG A 143 17.16 0.60 12.39
C ARG A 143 17.67 0.58 10.95
N ARG A 144 18.96 0.28 10.75
CA ARG A 144 19.57 0.17 9.41
C ARG A 144 18.93 -0.94 8.60
N GLN A 145 18.62 -2.07 9.23
CA GLN A 145 17.94 -3.19 8.59
C GLN A 145 16.51 -2.83 8.19
N ALA A 146 15.74 -2.19 9.08
CA ALA A 146 14.40 -1.70 8.77
C ALA A 146 14.40 -0.77 7.56
N GLY A 147 15.37 0.16 7.49
CA GLY A 147 15.55 1.04 6.33
C GLY A 147 15.89 0.30 5.02
N ARG A 148 16.58 -0.85 5.07
CA ARG A 148 16.76 -1.72 3.89
C ARG A 148 15.44 -2.38 3.49
N CYS A 149 14.74 -3.00 4.45
CA CYS A 149 13.45 -3.64 4.20
C CYS A 149 12.45 -2.66 3.56
N ALA A 150 12.43 -1.40 4.04
CA ALA A 150 11.57 -0.35 3.49
C ALA A 150 11.85 -0.03 2.02
N ARG A 151 13.13 0.02 1.61
CA ARG A 151 13.54 0.23 0.20
C ARG A 151 13.18 -0.96 -0.69
N GLU A 152 13.21 -2.16 -0.14
CA GLU A 152 12.82 -3.41 -0.81
C GLU A 152 11.29 -3.64 -0.78
N ALA A 153 10.53 -2.73 -0.15
CA ALA A 153 9.10 -2.84 0.09
C ALA A 153 8.70 -4.13 0.87
N ASP A 154 9.63 -4.74 1.59
CA ASP A 154 9.36 -5.86 2.49
C ASP A 154 8.84 -5.34 3.83
N LEU A 155 7.52 -5.15 3.90
CA LEU A 155 6.86 -4.63 5.08
C LEU A 155 6.96 -5.56 6.29
N ALA A 156 7.06 -6.88 6.08
CA ALA A 156 7.16 -7.85 7.17
C ALA A 156 8.55 -7.80 7.81
N CYS A 157 9.59 -7.73 6.99
CA CYS A 157 10.95 -7.45 7.44
C CYS A 157 11.01 -6.10 8.16
N GLU A 158 10.40 -5.06 7.59
CA GLU A 158 10.41 -3.71 8.17
C GLU A 158 9.80 -3.71 9.59
N GLU A 159 8.58 -4.23 9.75
CA GLU A 159 7.92 -4.32 11.05
C GLU A 159 8.75 -5.11 12.07
N ALA A 160 9.29 -6.27 11.70
CA ALA A 160 10.06 -7.11 12.61
C ALA A 160 11.30 -6.38 13.15
N ASN A 161 12.00 -5.63 12.29
CA ASN A 161 13.17 -4.87 12.71
C ASN A 161 12.79 -3.67 13.58
N TRP A 162 11.70 -2.96 13.28
CA TRP A 162 11.22 -1.91 14.17
C TRP A 162 10.71 -2.45 15.52
N GLN A 163 10.12 -3.64 15.53
CA GLN A 163 9.67 -4.28 16.76
C GLN A 163 10.87 -4.68 17.65
N ASP A 164 11.93 -5.22 17.06
CA ASP A 164 13.17 -5.52 17.79
C ASP A 164 13.89 -4.21 18.22
N TYR A 165 13.88 -3.16 17.39
CA TYR A 165 14.39 -1.83 17.74
C TYR A 165 13.69 -1.26 18.99
N VAL A 166 12.36 -1.22 18.98
CA VAL A 166 11.54 -0.71 20.09
C VAL A 166 11.69 -1.57 21.34
N ARG A 167 11.98 -2.87 21.21
CA ARG A 167 12.29 -3.72 22.37
C ARG A 167 13.56 -3.26 23.09
N LEU A 168 14.59 -2.85 22.34
CA LEU A 168 15.84 -2.35 22.91
C LEU A 168 15.72 -0.92 23.43
N LEU A 169 14.93 -0.08 22.75
CA LEU A 169 14.73 1.33 23.08
C LEU A 169 13.22 1.66 23.20
N PRO A 170 12.53 1.22 24.27
CA PRO A 170 11.08 1.32 24.38
C PRO A 170 10.54 2.75 24.56
N GLY A 171 11.43 3.69 24.90
CA GLY A 171 11.12 5.11 25.03
C GLY A 171 11.53 5.96 23.83
N ASP A 172 12.14 5.36 22.79
CA ASP A 172 12.46 6.11 21.57
C ASP A 172 11.19 6.33 20.75
N THR A 173 10.79 7.61 20.66
CA THR A 173 9.54 8.03 20.04
C THR A 173 9.50 7.77 18.53
N LEU A 174 10.63 7.96 17.86
CA LEU A 174 10.78 7.70 16.43
C LEU A 174 10.68 6.21 16.12
N GLY A 175 11.28 5.35 16.95
CA GLY A 175 11.14 3.89 16.84
C GLY A 175 9.68 3.44 16.95
N LEU A 176 8.95 3.97 17.94
CA LEU A 176 7.52 3.70 18.12
C LEU A 176 6.70 4.15 16.90
N ALA A 177 6.93 5.37 16.42
CA ALA A 177 6.25 5.92 15.25
C ALA A 177 6.49 5.06 14.01
N ASN A 178 7.75 4.69 13.73
CA ASN A 178 8.10 3.88 12.57
C ASN A 178 7.55 2.44 12.67
N LEU A 179 7.51 1.85 13.87
CA LEU A 179 6.82 0.58 14.08
C LEU A 179 5.33 0.69 13.74
N GLY A 180 4.67 1.74 14.23
CA GLY A 180 3.28 2.02 13.92
C GLY A 180 3.04 2.22 12.41
N MET A 181 3.92 2.94 11.70
CA MET A 181 3.83 3.13 10.25
C MET A 181 3.98 1.80 9.49
N ALA A 182 4.94 0.96 9.87
CA ALA A 182 5.12 -0.37 9.28
C ALA A 182 3.88 -1.26 9.50
N GLN A 183 3.31 -1.23 10.71
CA GLN A 183 2.07 -1.95 11.05
C GLN A 183 0.87 -1.43 10.26
N ALA A 184 0.71 -0.10 10.12
CA ALA A 184 -0.34 0.52 9.35
C ALA A 184 -0.29 0.09 7.88
N ARG A 185 0.92 0.08 7.27
CA ARG A 185 1.14 -0.39 5.89
C ARG A 185 0.79 -1.87 5.71
N ARG A 186 0.91 -2.69 6.77
CA ARG A 186 0.49 -4.10 6.77
C ARG A 186 -0.98 -4.34 7.10
N GLY A 187 -1.76 -3.27 7.29
CA GLY A 187 -3.18 -3.37 7.67
C GLY A 187 -3.42 -3.68 9.15
N LYS A 188 -2.38 -3.70 9.99
CA LYS A 188 -2.46 -3.92 11.44
C LYS A 188 -2.82 -2.62 12.16
N HIS A 189 -3.95 -2.03 11.80
CA HIS A 189 -4.31 -0.66 12.19
C HIS A 189 -4.47 -0.47 13.71
N GLN A 190 -4.96 -1.46 14.44
CA GLN A 190 -5.10 -1.37 15.90
C GLN A 190 -3.74 -1.24 16.60
N GLN A 191 -2.79 -2.10 16.25
CA GLN A 191 -1.43 -2.07 16.80
C GLN A 191 -0.69 -0.78 16.38
N ALA A 192 -0.96 -0.29 15.17
CA ALA A 192 -0.39 0.96 14.69
C ALA A 192 -0.85 2.14 15.56
N VAL A 193 -2.16 2.24 15.84
CA VAL A 193 -2.72 3.29 16.70
C VAL A 193 -2.11 3.24 18.11
N GLU A 194 -1.98 2.06 18.72
CA GLU A 194 -1.35 1.91 20.04
C GLU A 194 0.09 2.45 20.07
N ASN A 195 0.88 2.17 19.02
CA ASN A 195 2.24 2.69 18.91
C ASN A 195 2.28 4.20 18.64
N PHE A 196 1.36 4.73 17.83
CA PHE A 196 1.25 6.17 17.60
C PHE A 196 0.85 6.94 18.87
N GLU A 197 -0.12 6.43 19.63
CA GLU A 197 -0.54 7.02 20.91
C GLU A 197 0.61 7.02 21.92
N ARG A 198 1.40 5.94 21.98
CA ARG A 198 2.61 5.87 22.83
C ARG A 198 3.69 6.86 22.38
N ALA A 199 3.95 6.96 21.09
CA ALA A 199 4.93 7.91 20.55
C ALA A 199 4.51 9.36 20.86
N GLU A 200 3.25 9.71 20.66
CA GLU A 200 2.72 11.03 21.00
C GLU A 200 2.80 11.33 22.50
N ALA A 201 2.44 10.36 23.36
CA ALA A 201 2.50 10.53 24.81
C ALA A 201 3.93 10.84 25.31
N LEU A 202 4.95 10.41 24.56
CA LEU A 202 6.36 10.69 24.82
C LEU A 202 6.89 11.95 24.09
N GLY A 203 6.03 12.66 23.35
CA GLY A 203 6.34 13.95 22.73
C GLY A 203 6.60 13.92 21.22
N GLU A 204 6.40 12.79 20.53
CA GLU A 204 6.53 12.75 19.07
C GLU A 204 5.47 13.60 18.38
N GLY A 205 5.88 14.36 17.37
CA GLY A 205 5.04 15.42 16.80
C GLY A 205 5.26 15.66 15.32
N ALA A 206 5.34 14.61 14.51
CA ALA A 206 5.58 14.71 13.07
C ALA A 206 4.31 14.54 12.22
N TYR A 207 4.23 15.25 11.10
CA TYR A 207 3.05 15.27 10.22
C TYR A 207 2.73 13.89 9.61
N ASP A 208 3.74 13.07 9.37
CA ASP A 208 3.64 11.72 8.82
C ASP A 208 3.03 10.76 9.83
N LEU A 209 3.47 10.80 11.09
CA LEU A 209 2.82 10.09 12.20
C LEU A 209 1.33 10.43 12.26
N PHE A 210 0.99 11.72 12.24
CA PHE A 210 -0.40 12.18 12.29
C PHE A 210 -1.23 11.67 11.10
N ALA A 211 -0.64 11.65 9.90
CA ALA A 211 -1.29 11.15 8.69
C ALA A 211 -1.54 9.63 8.76
N PHE A 212 -0.56 8.84 9.19
CA PHE A 212 -0.71 7.39 9.36
C PHE A 212 -1.67 7.02 10.49
N HIS A 213 -1.67 7.80 11.57
CA HIS A 213 -2.62 7.67 12.67
C HIS A 213 -4.04 7.91 12.15
N ALA A 214 -4.28 9.01 11.44
CA ALA A 214 -5.58 9.32 10.83
C ALA A 214 -6.08 8.21 9.89
N ASP A 215 -5.20 7.71 9.02
CA ASP A 215 -5.54 6.62 8.09
C ASP A 215 -5.91 5.34 8.84
N SER A 216 -5.14 4.97 9.87
CA SER A 216 -5.42 3.79 10.68
C SER A 216 -6.74 3.90 11.44
N LEU A 217 -7.02 5.07 12.04
CA LEU A 217 -8.33 5.34 12.67
C LEU A 217 -9.48 5.22 11.69
N SER A 218 -9.33 5.76 10.47
CA SER A 218 -10.34 5.63 9.42
C SER A 218 -10.62 4.17 9.09
N LYS A 219 -9.58 3.34 8.96
CA LYS A 219 -9.70 1.90 8.67
C LYS A 219 -10.34 1.10 9.80
N LEU A 220 -10.25 1.59 11.03
CA LEU A 220 -10.92 1.05 12.21
C LEU A 220 -12.36 1.58 12.39
N GLY A 221 -12.86 2.44 11.50
CA GLY A 221 -14.19 3.04 11.60
C GLY A 221 -14.30 4.22 12.57
N ARG A 222 -13.19 4.68 13.15
CA ARG A 222 -13.12 5.85 14.05
C ARG A 222 -13.06 7.16 13.26
N GLY A 223 -14.12 7.44 12.48
CA GLY A 223 -14.14 8.49 11.46
C GLY A 223 -13.92 9.92 11.96
N GLU A 224 -14.59 10.35 13.04
CA GLU A 224 -14.42 11.71 13.59
C GLU A 224 -13.01 11.94 14.17
N GLU A 225 -12.42 10.93 14.78
CA GLU A 225 -11.04 11.01 15.27
C GLU A 225 -10.06 11.07 14.09
N ALA A 226 -10.28 10.27 13.05
CA ALA A 226 -9.50 10.34 11.81
C ALA A 226 -9.55 11.74 11.16
N ILE A 227 -10.72 12.40 11.20
CA ILE A 227 -10.88 13.79 10.73
C ILE A 227 -10.00 14.74 11.56
N ALA A 228 -10.07 14.65 12.89
CA ALA A 228 -9.28 15.50 13.79
C ALA A 228 -7.76 15.33 13.56
N TRP A 229 -7.31 14.08 13.44
CA TRP A 229 -5.90 13.75 13.18
C TRP A 229 -5.43 14.17 11.79
N SER A 230 -6.28 14.05 10.76
CA SER A 230 -5.97 14.56 9.42
C SER A 230 -5.78 16.08 9.43
N TYR A 231 -6.59 16.81 10.19
CA TYR A 231 -6.42 18.26 10.35
C TYR A 231 -5.13 18.60 11.09
N LYS A 232 -4.75 17.83 12.11
CA LYS A 232 -3.46 18.00 12.80
C LYS A 232 -2.27 17.80 11.85
N ALA A 233 -2.34 16.78 10.97
CA ALA A 233 -1.33 16.57 9.92
C ALA A 233 -1.24 17.77 8.95
N LEU A 234 -2.38 18.29 8.49
CA LEU A 234 -2.42 19.45 7.58
C LEU A 234 -2.03 20.77 8.25
N ALA A 235 -2.22 20.90 9.56
CA ALA A 235 -1.73 22.05 10.31
C ALA A 235 -0.20 22.05 10.39
N ALA A 236 0.41 20.88 10.58
CA ALA A 236 1.87 20.71 10.58
C ALA A 236 2.46 20.85 9.16
N GLN A 237 1.83 20.26 8.15
CA GLN A 237 2.28 20.32 6.76
C GLN A 237 1.09 20.59 5.81
N PRO A 238 0.82 21.86 5.47
CA PRO A 238 -0.33 22.24 4.63
C PRO A 238 -0.29 21.69 3.19
N ALA A 239 0.89 21.29 2.70
CA ALA A 239 1.09 20.81 1.33
C ALA A 239 0.74 19.32 1.13
N LEU A 240 0.32 18.57 2.16
CA LEU A 240 -0.02 17.15 2.02
C LEU A 240 -1.31 16.95 1.23
N VAL A 241 -1.15 16.73 -0.07
CA VAL A 241 -2.26 16.61 -1.01
C VAL A 241 -3.06 15.33 -0.81
N ASP A 242 -2.38 14.22 -0.53
CA ASP A 242 -2.98 12.91 -0.30
C ASP A 242 -3.81 12.87 0.99
N VAL A 243 -3.30 13.45 2.09
CA VAL A 243 -4.03 13.61 3.35
C VAL A 243 -5.27 14.46 3.15
N ARG A 244 -5.15 15.58 2.41
CA ARG A 244 -6.28 16.44 2.08
C ARG A 244 -7.36 15.71 1.27
N ALA A 245 -6.96 14.91 0.28
CA ALA A 245 -7.89 14.10 -0.52
C ALA A 245 -8.66 13.08 0.33
N ARG A 246 -7.96 12.40 1.26
CA ARG A 246 -8.56 11.42 2.20
C ARG A 246 -9.48 12.10 3.20
N LEU A 247 -9.07 13.22 3.78
CA LEU A 247 -9.88 14.01 4.70
C LEU A 247 -11.17 14.50 4.04
N ALA A 248 -11.13 14.99 2.81
CA ALA A 248 -12.34 15.38 2.09
C ALA A 248 -13.32 14.20 1.93
N ARG A 249 -12.83 12.99 1.67
CA ARG A 249 -13.68 11.77 1.64
C ARG A 249 -14.27 11.44 3.01
N LEU A 250 -13.49 11.57 4.08
CA LEU A 250 -13.97 11.37 5.45
C LEU A 250 -15.06 12.37 5.82
N LEU A 251 -14.88 13.65 5.48
CA LEU A 251 -15.87 14.70 5.71
C LEU A 251 -17.17 14.44 4.96
N VAL A 252 -17.10 14.00 3.70
CA VAL A 252 -18.29 13.61 2.93
C VAL A 252 -19.01 12.43 3.58
N ALA A 253 -18.28 11.39 3.99
CA ALA A 253 -18.85 10.23 4.69
C ALA A 253 -19.47 10.61 6.05
N ALA A 254 -18.92 11.63 6.72
CA ALA A 254 -19.46 12.20 7.96
C ALA A 254 -20.61 13.19 7.74
N GLY A 255 -21.14 13.36 6.52
CA GLY A 255 -22.23 14.29 6.23
C GLY A 255 -21.84 15.77 6.27
N ARG A 256 -20.55 16.08 6.10
CA ARG A 256 -19.97 17.44 6.11
C ARG A 256 -19.41 17.84 4.72
N PRO A 257 -20.19 17.75 3.62
CA PRO A 257 -19.66 17.92 2.28
C PRO A 257 -19.23 19.37 1.97
N TYR A 258 -19.87 20.38 2.58
CA TYR A 258 -19.46 21.77 2.40
C TYR A 258 -18.12 22.12 3.05
N GLU A 259 -17.80 21.46 4.18
CA GLU A 259 -16.48 21.59 4.80
C GLU A 259 -15.40 20.91 3.95
N ALA A 260 -15.75 19.77 3.33
CA ALA A 260 -14.88 19.15 2.33
C ALA A 260 -14.64 20.07 1.12
N LEU A 261 -15.68 20.70 0.58
CA LEU A 261 -15.54 21.67 -0.52
C LEU A 261 -14.66 22.86 -0.12
N SER A 262 -14.89 23.46 1.05
CA SER A 262 -14.06 24.54 1.59
C SER A 262 -12.58 24.13 1.65
N LEU A 263 -12.28 22.94 2.21
CA LEU A 263 -10.93 22.41 2.34
C LEU A 263 -10.22 22.24 0.98
N LEU A 264 -10.92 21.69 -0.01
CA LEU A 264 -10.35 21.43 -1.35
C LEU A 264 -10.19 22.72 -2.15
N GLN A 265 -11.20 23.58 -2.11
CA GLN A 265 -11.20 24.86 -2.82
C GLN A 265 -10.13 25.82 -2.29
N ALA A 266 -9.91 25.85 -0.97
CA ALA A 266 -8.87 26.68 -0.38
C ALA A 266 -7.48 26.34 -0.96
N TYR A 267 -7.15 25.05 -1.07
CA TYR A 267 -5.91 24.60 -1.68
C TYR A 267 -5.81 24.99 -3.16
N ASP A 268 -6.85 24.68 -3.94
CA ASP A 268 -6.91 24.98 -5.37
C ASP A 268 -6.81 26.49 -5.66
N SER A 269 -7.40 27.34 -4.81
CA SER A 269 -7.36 28.81 -4.98
C SER A 269 -5.93 29.35 -4.86
N GLN A 270 -5.13 28.83 -3.93
CA GLN A 270 -3.72 29.20 -3.82
C GLN A 270 -2.87 28.61 -4.93
N ALA A 271 -3.17 27.39 -5.38
CA ALA A 271 -2.51 26.80 -6.54
C ALA A 271 -2.74 27.66 -7.79
N GLN A 272 -3.99 28.07 -8.03
CA GLN A 272 -4.36 28.95 -9.15
C GLN A 272 -3.68 30.31 -9.06
N ALA A 273 -3.61 30.92 -7.87
CA ALA A 273 -2.91 32.20 -7.66
C ALA A 273 -1.41 32.11 -7.99
N ARG A 274 -0.81 30.91 -7.92
CA ARG A 274 0.59 30.64 -8.32
C ARG A 274 0.71 30.19 -9.78
N GLY A 275 -0.37 30.23 -10.58
CA GLY A 275 -0.40 29.75 -11.95
C GLY A 275 -0.31 28.22 -12.09
N SER A 276 -0.53 27.47 -11.00
CA SER A 276 -0.54 26.01 -11.00
C SER A 276 -1.94 25.48 -11.37
N PRO A 277 -2.03 24.28 -11.98
CA PRO A 277 -3.32 23.66 -12.28
C PRO A 277 -4.08 23.32 -10.99
N LEU A 278 -5.41 23.27 -11.10
CA LEU A 278 -6.29 22.87 -10.00
C LEU A 278 -6.11 21.37 -9.72
N TYR A 279 -5.80 21.00 -8.48
CA TYR A 279 -5.57 19.61 -8.12
C TYR A 279 -6.88 18.88 -7.84
N PHE A 280 -7.84 19.54 -7.19
CA PHE A 280 -9.05 18.90 -6.68
C PHE A 280 -10.30 19.14 -7.51
N ALA A 281 -10.17 19.65 -8.75
CA ALA A 281 -11.31 19.96 -9.61
C ALA A 281 -12.27 18.77 -9.77
N GLY A 282 -11.75 17.57 -10.05
CA GLY A 282 -12.57 16.36 -10.21
C GLY A 282 -13.28 15.94 -8.91
N GLN A 283 -12.56 15.94 -7.78
CA GLN A 283 -13.14 15.57 -6.48
C GLN A 283 -14.23 16.57 -6.04
N ARG A 284 -14.01 17.86 -6.27
CA ARG A 284 -15.02 18.91 -5.99
C ARG A 284 -16.28 18.73 -6.81
N ILE A 285 -16.15 18.51 -8.13
CA ILE A 285 -17.31 18.28 -9.02
C ILE A 285 -18.11 17.05 -8.56
N ALA A 286 -17.45 15.99 -8.12
CA ALA A 286 -18.13 14.80 -7.59
C ALA A 286 -18.92 15.12 -6.32
N ILE A 287 -18.35 15.92 -5.40
CA ILE A 287 -19.04 16.35 -4.17
C ILE A 287 -20.20 17.29 -4.48
N GLU A 288 -20.01 18.27 -5.37
CA GLU A 288 -21.05 19.21 -5.82
C GLU A 288 -22.22 18.44 -6.46
N THR A 289 -21.93 17.56 -7.41
CA THR A 289 -22.95 16.70 -8.05
C THR A 289 -23.71 15.85 -7.03
N ALA A 290 -23.02 15.28 -6.04
CA ALA A 290 -23.66 14.48 -4.99
C ALA A 290 -24.56 15.33 -4.08
N ILE A 291 -24.19 16.58 -3.79
CA ILE A 291 -25.04 17.53 -3.06
C ILE A 291 -26.30 17.83 -3.86
N ASP A 292 -26.16 18.11 -5.15
CA ASP A 292 -27.27 18.50 -6.03
C ASP A 292 -28.25 17.33 -6.26
N GLN A 293 -27.74 16.11 -6.46
CA GLN A 293 -28.56 14.90 -6.62
C GLN A 293 -29.19 14.42 -5.32
N GLY A 294 -28.48 14.57 -4.21
CA GLY A 294 -28.88 14.07 -2.89
C GLY A 294 -29.81 14.99 -2.11
N GLY A 295 -30.21 16.13 -2.69
CA GLY A 295 -31.17 17.07 -2.09
C GLY A 295 -30.89 17.34 -0.62
N GLY A 296 -29.64 17.66 -0.26
CA GLY A 296 -29.20 18.00 1.08
C GLY A 296 -29.85 17.14 2.17
N ALA A 297 -29.57 15.83 2.19
CA ALA A 297 -30.02 14.93 3.26
C ALA A 297 -29.92 15.65 4.61
N ALA A 298 -31.10 15.94 5.16
CA ALA A 298 -31.37 16.96 6.15
C ALA A 298 -30.55 16.75 7.43
N ALA A 299 -29.32 17.29 7.46
CA ALA A 299 -28.69 17.63 8.71
C ALA A 299 -29.49 18.80 9.31
N PRO A 300 -29.94 18.69 10.56
CA PRO A 300 -30.84 19.67 11.14
C PRO A 300 -30.26 21.08 11.02
N GLU A 301 -31.18 22.04 10.97
CA GLU A 301 -31.09 23.49 10.78
C GLU A 301 -30.17 24.25 11.77
N ARG A 302 -29.14 23.59 12.33
CA ARG A 302 -28.30 24.07 13.44
C ARG A 302 -26.79 23.92 13.20
N ALA A 303 -26.34 23.22 12.16
CA ALA A 303 -24.91 23.08 11.87
C ALA A 303 -24.45 24.21 10.92
N GLY A 304 -23.76 25.21 11.48
CA GLY A 304 -23.12 26.26 10.69
C GLY A 304 -22.12 25.72 9.66
N LEU A 305 -21.77 26.57 8.69
CA LEU A 305 -20.73 26.27 7.72
C LEU A 305 -19.36 26.41 8.39
N ARG A 306 -18.72 25.27 8.70
CA ARG A 306 -17.39 25.20 9.29
C ARG A 306 -16.31 25.29 8.20
N LEU A 307 -15.41 26.25 8.37
CA LEU A 307 -14.35 26.61 7.43
C LEU A 307 -13.01 26.39 8.12
N PRO A 308 -12.21 25.37 7.74
CA PRO A 308 -10.85 25.23 8.24
C PRO A 308 -9.96 26.35 7.70
N ALA A 309 -9.06 26.87 8.53
CA ALA A 309 -8.06 27.83 8.11
C ALA A 309 -7.07 27.19 7.11
N TYR A 310 -6.68 27.95 6.10
CA TYR A 310 -5.62 27.57 5.16
C TYR A 310 -4.78 28.80 4.81
N GLY A 311 -3.48 28.74 5.13
CA GLY A 311 -2.58 29.89 4.96
C GLY A 311 -3.01 31.12 5.75
N GLY A 312 -3.62 30.96 6.93
CA GLY A 312 -4.11 32.06 7.77
C GLY A 312 -5.46 32.67 7.35
N HIS A 313 -6.08 32.15 6.29
CA HIS A 313 -7.35 32.64 5.78
C HIS A 313 -8.42 31.55 5.79
N PHE A 314 -9.68 31.96 5.76
CA PHE A 314 -10.83 31.06 5.68
C PHE A 314 -11.50 31.24 4.33
N PHE A 315 -11.95 30.14 3.73
CA PHE A 315 -12.54 30.14 2.40
C PHE A 315 -13.90 29.47 2.40
N ALA A 316 -14.94 30.21 2.01
CA ALA A 316 -16.28 29.67 1.89
C ALA A 316 -16.57 29.24 0.44
N PRO A 317 -17.21 28.07 0.22
CA PRO A 317 -17.74 27.70 -1.08
C PRO A 317 -18.91 28.60 -1.46
N VAL A 318 -18.83 29.28 -2.60
CA VAL A 318 -19.89 30.14 -3.14
C VAL A 318 -20.29 29.71 -4.54
N ASN A 319 -21.58 29.49 -4.76
CA ASN A 319 -22.17 29.30 -6.08
C ASN A 319 -22.86 30.59 -6.52
N LEU A 320 -22.60 30.95 -7.78
CA LEU A 320 -23.16 32.11 -8.46
C LEU A 320 -23.92 31.60 -9.69
N GLY A 321 -25.24 31.78 -9.74
CA GLY A 321 -26.06 31.28 -10.85
C GLY A 321 -25.85 29.78 -11.10
N ASP A 322 -25.60 29.42 -12.36
CA ASP A 322 -25.35 28.04 -12.82
C ASP A 322 -23.87 27.65 -12.75
N ALA A 323 -23.01 28.50 -12.18
CA ALA A 323 -21.59 28.25 -12.08
C ALA A 323 -21.26 27.18 -11.03
N LYS A 324 -20.13 26.50 -11.24
CA LYS A 324 -19.49 25.67 -10.22
C LYS A 324 -19.12 26.50 -9.00
N ALA A 325 -19.14 25.87 -7.83
CA ALA A 325 -18.78 26.54 -6.59
C ALA A 325 -17.32 27.01 -6.63
N MET A 326 -17.06 28.22 -6.17
CA MET A 326 -15.72 28.80 -6.07
C MET A 326 -15.44 29.27 -4.65
N ALA A 327 -14.16 29.27 -4.26
CA ALA A 327 -13.75 29.75 -2.94
C ALA A 327 -13.77 31.27 -2.91
N PHE A 328 -14.52 31.83 -1.96
CA PHE A 328 -14.37 33.22 -1.56
C PHE A 328 -13.65 33.29 -0.22
N MET A 329 -12.64 34.16 -0.13
CA MET A 329 -11.94 34.42 1.11
C MET A 329 -12.85 35.21 2.06
N VAL A 330 -12.99 34.76 3.31
CA VAL A 330 -13.69 35.51 4.35
C VAL A 330 -12.83 36.71 4.75
N ASP A 331 -13.30 37.91 4.45
CA ASP A 331 -12.57 39.15 4.70
C ASP A 331 -13.45 40.14 5.47
N THR A 332 -13.18 40.26 6.78
CA THR A 332 -13.93 41.17 7.64
C THR A 332 -13.63 42.65 7.36
N GLY A 333 -12.52 42.97 6.70
CA GLY A 333 -12.14 44.33 6.31
C GLY A 333 -12.81 44.81 5.02
N ALA A 334 -13.30 43.90 4.18
CA ALA A 334 -14.02 44.25 2.96
C ALA A 334 -15.44 44.73 3.26
N THR A 335 -15.82 45.92 2.79
CA THR A 335 -17.19 46.46 2.99
C THR A 335 -18.25 45.63 2.27
N ARG A 336 -17.95 45.14 1.06
CA ARG A 336 -18.88 44.40 0.21
C ARG A 336 -18.23 43.11 -0.29
N LEU A 337 -19.06 42.15 -0.68
CA LEU A 337 -18.61 41.03 -1.51
C LEU A 337 -17.90 41.59 -2.76
N SER A 338 -16.74 41.05 -3.09
CA SER A 338 -16.01 41.43 -4.31
C SER A 338 -15.71 40.21 -5.17
N LEU A 339 -15.68 40.41 -6.49
CA LEU A 339 -15.29 39.39 -7.46
C LEU A 339 -14.91 40.04 -8.81
N ALA A 340 -14.18 39.30 -9.63
CA ALA A 340 -13.78 39.76 -10.95
C ALA A 340 -14.98 39.84 -11.91
N GLU A 341 -14.95 40.79 -12.84
CA GLU A 341 -16.02 40.97 -13.83
C GLU A 341 -16.17 39.76 -14.75
N GLU A 342 -15.05 39.10 -15.05
CA GLU A 342 -15.04 37.87 -15.83
C GLU A 342 -15.77 36.73 -15.12
N THR A 343 -15.59 36.63 -13.80
CA THR A 343 -16.30 35.64 -12.97
C THR A 343 -17.81 35.84 -13.02
N LEU A 344 -18.28 37.10 -12.96
CA LEU A 344 -19.71 37.40 -13.10
C LEU A 344 -20.25 36.98 -14.46
N ARG A 345 -19.55 37.35 -15.55
CA ARG A 345 -19.94 36.98 -16.92
C ARG A 345 -20.04 35.46 -17.10
N GLN A 346 -19.03 34.73 -16.64
CA GLN A 346 -18.99 33.27 -16.75
C GLN A 346 -20.07 32.59 -15.89
N SER A 347 -20.42 33.19 -14.76
CA SER A 347 -21.42 32.62 -13.85
C SER A 347 -22.85 32.68 -14.36
N LYS A 348 -23.13 33.60 -15.30
CA LYS A 348 -24.48 33.92 -15.80
C LYS A 348 -25.47 34.26 -14.68
N VAL A 349 -24.99 34.66 -13.51
CA VAL A 349 -25.85 35.07 -12.41
C VAL A 349 -26.60 36.35 -12.79
N ALA A 350 -27.87 36.44 -12.43
CA ALA A 350 -28.63 37.67 -12.61
C ALA A 350 -28.15 38.73 -11.60
N TYR A 351 -27.89 39.94 -12.10
CA TYR A 351 -27.49 41.08 -11.30
C TYR A 351 -27.93 42.38 -11.95
N ARG A 352 -28.03 43.43 -11.14
CA ARG A 352 -28.27 44.81 -11.59
C ARG A 352 -27.12 45.72 -11.21
N VAL A 353 -26.75 46.63 -12.10
CA VAL A 353 -25.77 47.68 -11.82
C VAL A 353 -26.46 48.79 -11.04
N VAL A 354 -25.94 49.10 -9.86
CA VAL A 354 -26.43 50.21 -9.01
C VAL A 354 -25.64 51.47 -9.29
N ASP A 355 -24.32 51.35 -9.37
CA ASP A 355 -23.41 52.45 -9.69
C ASP A 355 -22.34 51.93 -10.66
N PRO A 356 -22.25 52.48 -11.89
CA PRO A 356 -21.29 52.04 -12.88
C PRO A 356 -19.85 52.47 -12.58
N SER A 357 -19.61 53.38 -11.62
CA SER A 357 -18.25 53.85 -11.30
C SER A 357 -18.13 54.27 -9.84
N VAL A 358 -17.68 53.32 -9.03
CA VAL A 358 -17.30 53.54 -7.64
C VAL A 358 -15.78 53.51 -7.53
N ARG A 359 -15.22 54.52 -6.86
CA ARG A 359 -13.81 54.53 -6.47
C ARG A 359 -13.66 53.81 -5.15
N MET A 360 -12.83 52.78 -5.12
CA MET A 360 -12.50 52.03 -3.91
C MET A 360 -10.99 51.97 -3.69
N PHE A 361 -10.61 51.75 -2.43
CA PHE A 361 -9.25 51.43 -2.04
C PHE A 361 -9.17 49.94 -1.73
N THR A 362 -8.21 49.25 -2.31
CA THR A 362 -7.87 47.88 -1.93
C THR A 362 -7.04 47.88 -0.65
N ALA A 363 -6.92 46.72 0.00
CA ALA A 363 -6.17 46.59 1.25
C ALA A 363 -4.68 46.99 1.13
N ASP A 364 -4.11 46.92 -0.07
CA ASP A 364 -2.75 47.37 -0.39
C ASP A 364 -2.66 48.87 -0.74
N GLY A 365 -3.74 49.63 -0.56
CA GLY A 365 -3.80 51.07 -0.82
C GLY A 365 -3.97 51.47 -2.28
N ARG A 366 -4.09 50.51 -3.22
CA ARG A 366 -4.36 50.85 -4.63
C ARG A 366 -5.76 51.42 -4.79
N ARG A 367 -5.89 52.39 -5.70
CA ARG A 367 -7.19 52.93 -6.12
C ARG A 367 -7.69 52.13 -7.30
N VAL A 368 -8.86 51.55 -7.16
CA VAL A 368 -9.49 50.74 -8.21
C VAL A 368 -10.85 51.35 -8.56
N VAL A 369 -11.12 51.47 -9.85
CA VAL A 369 -12.45 51.80 -10.36
C VAL A 369 -13.23 50.51 -10.50
N ALA A 370 -14.38 50.46 -9.85
CA ALA A 370 -15.22 49.27 -9.79
C ALA A 370 -16.69 49.63 -10.04
N LYS A 371 -17.53 48.63 -10.31
CA LYS A 371 -18.98 48.79 -10.43
C LYS A 371 -19.63 48.26 -9.17
N ALA A 372 -20.54 49.03 -8.56
CA ALA A 372 -21.40 48.50 -7.51
C ALA A 372 -22.62 47.82 -8.15
N ILE A 373 -22.87 46.59 -7.74
CA ILE A 373 -23.93 45.75 -8.26
C ILE A 373 -24.73 45.14 -7.12
N VAL A 374 -25.93 44.67 -7.44
CA VAL A 374 -26.72 43.80 -6.58
C VAL A 374 -26.95 42.49 -7.33
N ILE A 375 -26.49 41.39 -6.74
CA ILE A 375 -26.67 40.04 -7.26
C ILE A 375 -27.98 39.49 -6.72
N ASP A 376 -28.82 38.95 -7.60
CA ASP A 376 -30.18 38.54 -7.25
C ASP A 376 -30.20 37.42 -6.21
N ALA A 377 -29.38 36.40 -6.41
CA ALA A 377 -29.17 35.32 -5.45
C ALA A 377 -27.77 34.71 -5.56
N ILE A 378 -27.19 34.36 -4.41
CA ILE A 378 -25.97 33.56 -4.29
C ILE A 378 -26.20 32.44 -3.28
N ARG A 379 -25.44 31.36 -3.38
CA ARG A 379 -25.44 30.28 -2.39
C ARG A 379 -24.08 30.16 -1.74
N ILE A 380 -24.01 30.20 -0.42
CA ILE A 380 -22.79 30.04 0.38
C ILE A 380 -22.90 28.73 1.14
N GLY A 381 -22.18 27.71 0.67
CA GLY A 381 -22.41 26.33 1.07
C GLY A 381 -23.89 25.95 0.89
N ARG A 382 -24.60 25.79 2.01
CA ARG A 382 -26.04 25.46 2.03
C ARG A 382 -26.97 26.69 2.06
N PHE A 383 -26.43 27.88 2.31
CA PHE A 383 -27.24 29.06 2.60
C PHE A 383 -27.49 29.86 1.33
N GLU A 384 -28.75 29.96 0.93
CA GLU A 384 -29.15 30.90 -0.11
C GLU A 384 -29.34 32.30 0.49
N LEU A 385 -28.77 33.31 -0.18
CA LEU A 385 -28.86 34.73 0.13
C LEU A 385 -29.35 35.47 -1.12
N LYS A 386 -30.26 36.42 -0.92
CA LYS A 386 -30.87 37.21 -2.00
C LYS A 386 -30.50 38.68 -1.89
N ASN A 387 -30.53 39.39 -3.01
CA ASN A 387 -30.27 40.83 -3.08
C ASN A 387 -28.91 41.22 -2.47
N VAL A 388 -27.85 40.49 -2.81
CA VAL A 388 -26.53 40.67 -2.21
C VAL A 388 -25.80 41.83 -2.87
N GLN A 389 -25.44 42.84 -2.06
CA GLN A 389 -24.61 43.95 -2.52
C GLN A 389 -23.18 43.48 -2.76
N ALA A 390 -22.66 43.76 -3.95
CA ALA A 390 -21.32 43.36 -4.37
C ALA A 390 -20.62 44.47 -5.16
N ILE A 391 -19.31 44.31 -5.33
CA ILE A 391 -18.46 45.14 -6.17
C ILE A 391 -17.76 44.25 -7.19
N THR A 392 -17.68 44.72 -8.43
CA THR A 392 -16.92 44.05 -9.49
C THR A 392 -15.91 44.96 -10.15
N CYS A 393 -14.73 44.43 -10.42
CA CYS A 393 -13.66 45.11 -11.16
C CYS A 393 -12.81 44.09 -11.94
N ALA A 394 -11.86 44.56 -12.75
CA ALA A 394 -11.03 43.67 -13.59
C ALA A 394 -10.23 42.67 -12.74
N ASP A 395 -9.56 43.15 -11.70
CA ASP A 395 -8.63 42.37 -10.87
C ASP A 395 -9.14 42.14 -9.43
N CYS A 396 -10.46 42.15 -9.25
CA CYS A 396 -11.06 41.98 -7.93
C CYS A 396 -10.90 40.54 -7.45
N LEU A 397 -10.32 40.37 -6.26
CA LEU A 397 -10.27 39.08 -5.60
C LEU A 397 -11.68 38.65 -5.14
N PRO A 398 -11.96 37.33 -5.10
CA PRO A 398 -13.22 36.80 -4.57
C PRO A 398 -13.23 36.90 -3.04
N LEU A 399 -13.88 37.93 -2.50
CA LEU A 399 -13.94 38.21 -1.05
C LEU A 399 -15.38 38.18 -0.56
N LEU A 400 -15.63 37.52 0.57
CA LEU A 400 -16.85 37.70 1.36
C LEU A 400 -16.63 38.84 2.34
N GLY A 401 -17.18 40.02 2.00
CA GLY A 401 -17.17 41.20 2.85
C GLY A 401 -18.41 41.33 3.74
N GLN A 402 -18.48 42.45 4.47
CA GLN A 402 -19.53 42.75 5.45
C GLN A 402 -20.96 42.76 4.89
N SER A 403 -21.15 43.08 3.60
CA SER A 403 -22.47 42.98 2.94
C SER A 403 -23.06 41.56 2.98
N VAL A 404 -22.22 40.55 3.17
CA VAL A 404 -22.63 39.15 3.35
C VAL A 404 -22.39 38.70 4.79
N LEU A 405 -21.21 38.98 5.36
CA LEU A 405 -20.82 38.47 6.68
C LEU A 405 -21.74 38.95 7.80
N SER A 406 -22.35 40.14 7.68
CA SER A 406 -23.34 40.65 8.64
C SER A 406 -24.61 39.80 8.76
N MET A 407 -24.88 38.92 7.79
CA MET A 407 -25.98 37.95 7.81
C MET A 407 -25.65 36.67 8.59
N PHE A 408 -24.42 36.52 9.07
CA PHE A 408 -23.95 35.34 9.79
C PHE A 408 -23.41 35.71 11.17
N ASP A 409 -23.65 34.83 12.14
CA ASP A 409 -22.86 34.79 13.36
C ASP A 409 -21.58 34.00 13.10
N MET A 410 -20.44 34.63 13.36
CA MET A 410 -19.12 34.04 13.19
C MET A 410 -18.61 33.53 14.53
N ARG A 411 -18.21 32.26 14.58
CA ARG A 411 -17.58 31.65 15.76
C ARG A 411 -16.22 31.09 15.39
N SER A 412 -15.17 31.53 16.07
CA SER A 412 -13.85 30.94 15.96
C SER A 412 -13.69 29.79 16.95
N SER A 413 -13.03 28.72 16.54
CA SER A 413 -12.66 27.60 17.40
C SER A 413 -11.33 27.02 16.96
N LYS A 414 -10.60 26.38 17.88
CA LYS A 414 -9.33 25.71 17.59
C LYS A 414 -9.45 24.24 17.97
N VAL A 415 -9.20 23.34 17.03
CA VAL A 415 -9.25 21.89 17.24
C VAL A 415 -7.93 21.30 16.77
N GLN A 416 -7.21 20.63 17.67
CA GLN A 416 -5.92 19.98 17.37
C GLN A 416 -4.91 20.90 16.68
N GLY A 417 -4.83 22.17 17.13
CA GLY A 417 -3.91 23.16 16.57
C GLY A 417 -4.43 23.91 15.33
N LEU A 418 -5.49 23.44 14.68
CA LEU A 418 -6.07 24.10 13.51
C LEU A 418 -7.22 25.04 13.89
N GLU A 419 -7.21 26.24 13.33
CA GLU A 419 -8.28 27.22 13.49
C GLU A 419 -9.44 26.94 12.54
N PHE A 420 -10.64 27.17 13.02
CA PHE A 420 -11.89 27.03 12.27
C PHE A 420 -12.76 28.25 12.49
N MET A 421 -13.34 28.75 11.41
CA MET A 421 -14.44 29.71 11.47
C MET A 421 -15.75 29.00 11.12
N THR A 422 -16.74 29.13 11.99
CA THR A 422 -18.09 28.62 11.74
C THR A 422 -19.01 29.78 11.44
N LEU A 423 -19.66 29.77 10.27
CA LEU A 423 -20.67 30.73 9.87
C LEU A 423 -22.07 30.13 10.12
N VAL A 424 -22.82 30.74 11.03
CA VAL A 424 -24.21 30.35 11.32
C VAL A 424 -25.12 31.44 10.77
N LYS A 425 -26.02 31.12 9.85
CA LYS A 425 -26.96 32.12 9.30
C LYS A 425 -27.82 32.67 10.44
N ARG A 426 -27.89 33.99 10.59
CA ARG A 426 -28.79 34.62 11.56
C ARG A 426 -30.23 34.26 11.18
N GLY A 427 -31.02 33.84 12.17
CA GLY A 427 -32.46 33.65 11.99
C GLY A 427 -33.06 34.95 11.47
N GLY A 428 -33.79 34.86 10.36
CA GLY A 428 -34.56 35.98 9.81
C GLY A 428 -35.84 36.20 10.58
#